data_AF-A0AAD9AS60-F1
#
_entry.id   AF-A0AAD9AS60-F1
#
_cell.length_a   1.000
_cell.length_b   1.000
_cell.length_c   1.000
_cell.angle_alpha   90.00
_cell.angle_beta   90.00
_cell.angle_gamma   90.00
#
_symmetry.space_group_name_H-M   'P 1'
#
loop_
_entity.id
_entity.type
_entity.pdbx_description
1 polymer ?
#
loop_
_entity_poly.entity_id
_entity_poly.type
_entity_poly.pdbx_seq_one_letter_code
_entity_poly.pdbx_strand_id
1 'polypeptide(L)'
;MFVSTLILSLIASVAADCATKNNTGATAPGSKAQCTLQFDGRIPKAFTAADFDGKTSPFNTANVFGKGLKFSELIQLPQGASSLFDVNSTKPFEVTINDKSIFAPSETNVQVGFRRAEMLPLSNDGKDASTQGVKTLHFSLMKDAQRPLNLSHEYQLVFLESADFSTNQVVLKTGTILGQNTADPDTLQLFGNVNSSPVPELFKTKFTEGVFHNFAVKLDFTKNTTEVFYSQGNSALKSQGTAVTNNIAGQGQFHFGMLKKPVNGGSDITKSGDQPANINEGIIYGGIFQEDSSTGCISLSP
;
A
#
# COMPACT_ATOMS: atom_id res chain seq x y z
N MET A 1 42.86 28.71 -50.07
CA MET A 1 42.52 30.12 -49.89
C MET A 1 42.50 30.42 -48.39
N PHE A 2 43.37 31.36 -47.98
CA PHE A 2 43.46 32.16 -46.74
C PHE A 2 42.56 31.77 -45.54
N VAL A 3 43.09 31.25 -44.42
CA VAL A 3 43.80 31.95 -43.30
C VAL A 3 42.89 32.92 -42.54
N SER A 4 42.59 32.63 -41.26
CA SER A 4 43.05 33.46 -40.14
C SER A 4 42.72 32.83 -38.78
N THR A 5 43.77 32.49 -38.05
CA THR A 5 43.83 32.26 -36.61
C THR A 5 43.74 33.61 -35.87
N LEU A 6 43.18 33.65 -34.66
CA LEU A 6 43.70 34.52 -33.61
C LEU A 6 43.56 33.84 -32.24
N ILE A 7 44.72 33.67 -31.62
CA ILE A 7 44.97 33.28 -30.23
C ILE A 7 45.14 34.58 -29.44
N LEU A 8 44.57 34.70 -28.24
CA LEU A 8 45.30 35.28 -27.11
C LEU A 8 44.76 34.80 -25.76
N SER A 9 45.72 34.56 -24.89
CA SER A 9 45.74 33.84 -23.62
C SER A 9 45.87 34.78 -22.40
N LEU A 10 45.90 34.16 -21.21
CA LEU A 10 46.37 34.64 -19.89
C LEU A 10 45.32 35.44 -19.07
N ILE A 11 45.09 35.25 -17.75
CA ILE A 11 45.97 34.99 -16.59
C ILE A 11 45.21 34.22 -15.47
N ALA A 12 45.99 33.56 -14.60
CA ALA A 12 45.64 32.68 -13.49
C ALA A 12 45.15 33.33 -12.17
N SER A 13 44.48 32.47 -11.38
CA SER A 13 44.48 32.28 -9.91
C SER A 13 44.12 33.42 -8.95
N VAL A 14 43.06 33.17 -8.15
CA VAL A 14 43.08 33.30 -6.68
C VAL A 14 42.09 32.32 -6.08
N ALA A 15 42.57 31.50 -5.15
CA ALA A 15 41.75 30.75 -4.22
C ALA A 15 41.14 31.73 -3.19
N ALA A 16 39.84 31.58 -2.93
CA ALA A 16 39.23 32.09 -1.72
C ALA A 16 38.25 31.01 -1.23
N ASP A 17 38.73 30.29 -0.23
CA ASP A 17 37.97 29.42 0.63
C ASP A 17 36.88 30.25 1.32
N CYS A 18 35.61 29.90 1.11
CA CYS A 18 34.52 30.41 1.92
C CYS A 18 33.53 29.28 2.14
N ALA A 19 33.80 28.54 3.21
CA ALA A 19 32.92 27.57 3.84
C ALA A 19 31.45 28.01 3.80
N THR A 20 30.64 27.36 2.98
CA THR A 20 29.18 27.39 3.14
C THR A 20 28.82 26.49 4.30
N LYS A 21 28.53 27.16 5.41
CA LYS A 21 28.04 26.63 6.69
C LYS A 21 27.15 25.40 6.48
N ASN A 22 27.62 24.26 6.99
CA ASN A 22 26.78 23.15 7.38
C ASN A 22 25.64 23.70 8.24
N ASN A 23 24.42 23.65 7.70
CA ASN A 23 23.23 23.97 8.47
C ASN A 23 22.94 22.75 9.36
N THR A 24 23.77 22.55 10.38
CA THR A 24 23.44 21.68 11.51
C THR A 24 22.38 22.41 12.32
N GLY A 25 21.13 22.31 11.85
CA GLY A 25 19.98 22.61 12.68
C GLY A 25 20.01 21.66 13.86
N ALA A 26 20.41 22.19 15.02
CA ALA A 26 20.33 21.47 16.27
C ALA A 26 18.87 21.09 16.52
N THR A 27 18.56 19.81 16.40
CA THR A 27 17.30 19.25 16.88
C THR A 27 17.24 19.47 18.39
N ALA A 28 16.13 20.04 18.86
CA ALA A 28 15.87 20.17 20.28
C ALA A 28 15.94 18.77 20.94
N PRO A 29 16.64 18.61 22.08
CA PRO A 29 16.70 17.33 22.76
C PRO A 29 15.29 16.97 23.25
N GLY A 30 14.67 15.98 22.60
CA GLY A 30 13.34 15.49 22.96
C GLY A 30 12.39 15.22 21.79
N SER A 31 12.63 15.76 20.59
CA SER A 31 11.88 15.35 19.39
C SER A 31 12.54 14.10 18.79
N LYS A 32 11.87 12.95 18.81
CA LYS A 32 12.28 11.83 17.94
C LYS A 32 12.29 12.36 16.50
N ALA A 33 13.42 12.26 15.82
CA ALA A 33 13.46 12.58 14.40
C ALA A 33 12.44 11.71 13.68
N GLN A 34 11.52 12.35 12.94
CA GLN A 34 10.52 11.64 12.15
C GLN A 34 11.24 10.77 11.13
N CYS A 35 10.84 9.50 10.99
CA CYS A 35 11.44 8.60 10.01
C CYS A 35 11.28 9.20 8.61
N THR A 36 12.33 9.11 7.79
CA THR A 36 12.25 9.53 6.39
C THR A 36 11.19 8.71 5.69
N LEU A 37 10.30 9.37 4.95
CA LEU A 37 9.27 8.69 4.17
C LEU A 37 9.81 8.25 2.81
N GLN A 38 9.52 7.02 2.44
CA GLN A 38 9.71 6.49 1.10
C GLN A 38 8.55 6.89 0.19
N PHE A 39 7.32 6.87 0.70
CA PHE A 39 6.16 7.50 0.09
C PHE A 39 5.15 7.90 1.17
N ASP A 40 4.26 8.84 0.83
CA ASP A 40 3.15 9.26 1.69
C ASP A 40 1.83 9.18 0.91
N GLY A 41 0.99 8.21 1.29
CA GLY A 41 -0.34 7.99 0.73
C GLY A 41 -1.46 8.56 1.59
N ARG A 42 -1.14 9.32 2.66
CA ARG A 42 -2.14 9.91 3.53
C ARG A 42 -2.85 11.05 2.82
N ILE A 43 -4.17 11.10 2.97
CA ILE A 43 -5.02 12.01 2.20
C ILE A 43 -5.24 13.31 2.97
N PRO A 44 -4.92 14.49 2.42
CA PRO A 44 -5.20 15.76 3.09
C PRO A 44 -6.69 15.94 3.43
N LYS A 45 -7.01 16.58 4.56
CA LYS A 45 -8.40 16.81 5.01
C LYS A 45 -9.25 17.54 3.97
N ALA A 46 -8.64 18.40 3.17
CA ALA A 46 -9.30 19.17 2.12
C ALA A 46 -9.60 18.38 0.84
N PHE A 47 -9.02 17.19 0.64
CA PHE A 47 -9.25 16.40 -0.58
C PHE A 47 -10.73 16.04 -0.73
N THR A 48 -11.20 16.10 -1.96
CA THR A 48 -12.49 15.60 -2.42
C THR A 48 -12.30 14.31 -3.19
N ALA A 49 -13.38 13.59 -3.49
CA ALA A 49 -13.29 12.40 -4.34
C ALA A 49 -12.72 12.73 -5.73
N ALA A 50 -13.02 13.92 -6.28
CA ALA A 50 -12.50 14.37 -7.57
C ALA A 50 -10.98 14.58 -7.58
N ASP A 51 -10.38 14.94 -6.44
CA ASP A 51 -8.93 15.19 -6.36
C ASP A 51 -8.12 13.89 -6.57
N PHE A 52 -8.72 12.72 -6.34
CA PHE A 52 -8.09 11.42 -6.62
C PHE A 52 -7.90 11.18 -8.11
N ASP A 53 -8.70 11.79 -8.99
CA ASP A 53 -8.53 11.68 -10.44
C ASP A 53 -7.48 12.66 -10.98
N GLY A 54 -7.03 13.60 -10.14
CA GLY A 54 -6.13 14.69 -10.50
C GLY A 54 -4.65 14.37 -10.33
N LYS A 55 -3.79 15.28 -10.80
CA LYS A 55 -2.33 15.20 -10.66
C LYS A 55 -1.82 15.30 -9.22
N THR A 56 -2.68 15.76 -8.32
CA THR A 56 -2.40 15.87 -6.88
C THR A 56 -2.66 14.57 -6.14
N SER A 57 -3.27 13.57 -6.79
CA SER A 57 -3.49 12.26 -6.20
C SER A 57 -2.15 11.63 -5.79
N PRO A 58 -2.02 11.12 -4.56
CA PRO A 58 -0.83 10.35 -4.18
C PRO A 58 -0.84 8.94 -4.79
N PHE A 59 -1.89 8.59 -5.55
CA PHE A 59 -2.07 7.29 -6.16
C PHE A 59 -2.12 7.38 -7.69
N ASN A 60 -1.68 6.31 -8.35
CA ASN A 60 -1.66 6.21 -9.80
C ASN A 60 -3.08 6.01 -10.36
N THR A 61 -3.55 6.99 -11.14
CA THR A 61 -4.90 7.03 -11.71
C THR A 61 -5.06 6.25 -13.02
N ALA A 62 -4.07 5.47 -13.43
CA ALA A 62 -4.12 4.70 -14.67
C ALA A 62 -4.54 3.23 -14.48
N ASN A 63 -4.53 2.70 -13.25
CA ASN A 63 -4.46 1.25 -13.03
C ASN A 63 -5.43 0.72 -11.96
N VAL A 64 -6.04 -0.43 -12.25
CA VAL A 64 -6.67 -1.38 -11.30
C VAL A 64 -7.97 -0.97 -10.58
N PHE A 65 -8.95 -0.38 -11.28
CA PHE A 65 -10.26 -0.07 -10.69
C PHE A 65 -11.48 -0.22 -11.61
N GLY A 66 -11.31 -0.96 -12.70
CA GLY A 66 -12.37 -1.36 -13.63
C GLY A 66 -12.43 -0.51 -14.89
N LYS A 67 -12.84 -1.12 -16.02
CA LYS A 67 -12.78 -0.46 -17.33
C LYS A 67 -13.68 0.78 -17.37
N GLY A 68 -13.06 1.95 -17.59
CA GLY A 68 -13.75 3.23 -17.76
C GLY A 68 -14.26 3.86 -16.46
N LEU A 69 -13.96 3.25 -15.31
CA LEU A 69 -14.23 3.85 -14.00
C LEU A 69 -13.15 4.88 -13.66
N LYS A 70 -13.49 5.80 -12.75
CA LYS A 70 -12.59 6.76 -12.13
C LYS A 70 -12.48 6.50 -10.64
N PHE A 71 -11.41 6.96 -9.99
CA PHE A 71 -11.33 6.86 -8.53
C PHE A 71 -12.45 7.64 -7.87
N SER A 72 -12.82 8.82 -8.37
CA SER A 72 -13.93 9.59 -7.79
C SER A 72 -15.29 8.88 -7.77
N GLU A 73 -15.48 7.84 -8.60
CA GLU A 73 -16.70 7.02 -8.62
C GLU A 73 -16.67 5.88 -7.58
N LEU A 74 -15.49 5.54 -7.08
CA LEU A 74 -15.23 4.39 -6.20
C LEU A 74 -14.76 4.81 -4.81
N ILE A 75 -14.34 6.06 -4.65
CA ILE A 75 -13.89 6.62 -3.38
C ILE A 75 -15.05 7.27 -2.63
N GLN A 76 -15.18 6.93 -1.36
CA GLN A 76 -15.99 7.68 -0.40
C GLN A 76 -15.09 8.32 0.67
N LEU A 77 -15.57 9.38 1.28
CA LEU A 77 -14.83 10.11 2.32
C LEU A 77 -15.65 10.06 3.63
N PRO A 78 -15.42 9.05 4.49
CA PRO A 78 -16.21 8.87 5.69
C PRO A 78 -16.02 10.05 6.66
N GLN A 79 -17.14 10.57 7.18
CA GLN A 79 -17.11 11.65 8.15
C GLN A 79 -16.80 11.14 9.56
N GLY A 80 -15.99 11.87 10.31
CA GLY A 80 -15.69 11.55 11.72
C GLY A 80 -14.75 10.37 11.94
N ALA A 81 -14.35 9.65 10.90
CA ALA A 81 -13.35 8.59 10.98
C ALA A 81 -11.93 9.18 11.07
N SER A 82 -11.08 8.58 11.90
CA SER A 82 -9.64 8.87 11.96
C SER A 82 -8.91 7.60 12.34
N SER A 83 -7.92 7.20 11.53
CA SER A 83 -7.00 6.12 11.91
C SER A 83 -5.90 6.64 12.85
N LEU A 84 -5.08 5.74 13.36
CA LEU A 84 -3.96 6.06 14.26
C LEU A 84 -3.06 7.17 13.71
N PHE A 85 -2.73 7.14 12.41
CA PHE A 85 -1.78 8.06 11.78
C PHE A 85 -2.43 9.20 10.98
N ASP A 86 -3.75 9.41 11.13
CA ASP A 86 -4.47 10.52 10.51
C ASP A 86 -4.58 11.77 11.41
N VAL A 87 -3.56 12.06 12.22
CA VAL A 87 -3.64 13.09 13.28
C VAL A 87 -3.18 14.49 12.87
N ASN A 88 -2.59 14.68 11.68
CA ASN A 88 -1.96 15.93 11.28
C ASN A 88 -2.43 16.40 9.89
N SER A 89 -3.66 16.91 9.82
CA SER A 89 -4.29 17.42 8.59
C SER A 89 -4.59 16.40 7.50
N THR A 90 -4.60 15.11 7.83
CA THR A 90 -5.02 14.04 6.92
C THR A 90 -6.35 13.40 7.36
N LYS A 91 -6.93 12.55 6.52
CA LYS A 91 -8.17 11.83 6.78
C LYS A 91 -8.18 10.45 6.12
N PRO A 92 -8.98 9.51 6.66
CA PRO A 92 -9.30 8.27 5.98
C PRO A 92 -10.11 8.49 4.68
N PHE A 93 -10.08 7.48 3.82
CA PHE A 93 -10.91 7.36 2.63
C PHE A 93 -11.39 5.91 2.51
N GLU A 94 -12.48 5.69 1.78
CA GLU A 94 -13.02 4.36 1.54
C GLU A 94 -12.81 3.99 0.08
N VAL A 95 -12.34 2.77 -0.18
CA VAL A 95 -12.35 2.17 -1.52
C VAL A 95 -13.57 1.27 -1.60
N THR A 96 -14.37 1.40 -2.65
CA THR A 96 -15.56 0.58 -2.89
C THR A 96 -15.41 -0.26 -4.14
N ILE A 97 -16.09 -1.41 -4.16
CA ILE A 97 -16.29 -2.23 -5.36
C ILE A 97 -17.78 -2.42 -5.62
N ASN A 98 -18.13 -2.46 -6.90
CA ASN A 98 -19.47 -2.76 -7.38
C ASN A 98 -19.41 -3.68 -8.60
N ASP A 99 -20.55 -3.98 -9.22
CA ASP A 99 -20.63 -4.89 -10.38
C ASP A 99 -19.74 -4.46 -11.57
N LYS A 100 -19.41 -3.17 -11.69
CA LYS A 100 -18.56 -2.60 -12.75
C LYS A 100 -17.06 -2.65 -12.45
N SER A 101 -16.65 -3.01 -11.24
CA SER A 101 -15.24 -3.08 -10.82
C SER A 101 -14.50 -4.27 -11.46
N ILE A 102 -14.54 -4.39 -12.78
CA ILE A 102 -13.94 -5.48 -13.57
C ILE A 102 -12.70 -4.96 -14.26
N PHE A 103 -11.54 -5.45 -13.83
CA PHE A 103 -10.26 -5.05 -14.42
C PHE A 103 -10.08 -5.66 -15.82
N ALA A 104 -9.68 -4.81 -16.76
CA ALA A 104 -9.46 -5.17 -18.15
C ALA A 104 -8.14 -4.56 -18.64
N PRO A 105 -6.97 -5.15 -18.30
CA PRO A 105 -5.66 -4.63 -18.70
C PRO A 105 -5.46 -4.58 -20.22
N SER A 106 -6.25 -5.34 -20.99
CA SER A 106 -6.34 -5.20 -22.44
C SER A 106 -7.76 -5.55 -22.91
N GLU A 107 -8.06 -5.24 -24.17
CA GLU A 107 -9.36 -5.60 -24.78
C GLU A 107 -9.62 -7.11 -24.78
N THR A 108 -8.57 -7.92 -24.87
CA THR A 108 -8.64 -9.39 -24.90
C THR A 108 -8.43 -10.02 -23.52
N ASN A 109 -8.04 -9.23 -22.51
CA ASN A 109 -7.84 -9.70 -21.15
C ASN A 109 -8.78 -8.97 -20.19
N VAL A 110 -10.03 -9.42 -20.12
CA VAL A 110 -11.05 -8.90 -19.19
C VAL A 110 -11.26 -9.88 -18.04
N GLN A 111 -10.96 -9.48 -16.80
CA GLN A 111 -10.98 -10.37 -15.63
C GLN A 111 -12.35 -10.39 -14.93
N VAL A 112 -13.37 -10.93 -15.63
CA VAL A 112 -14.76 -10.94 -15.16
C VAL A 112 -15.01 -11.76 -13.89
N GLY A 113 -14.11 -12.71 -13.57
CA GLY A 113 -14.20 -13.50 -12.35
C GLY A 113 -13.91 -12.67 -11.09
N PHE A 114 -13.17 -11.56 -11.21
CA PHE A 114 -12.84 -10.70 -10.08
C PHE A 114 -13.71 -9.45 -10.00
N ARG A 115 -13.77 -8.88 -8.78
CA ARG A 115 -14.11 -7.47 -8.58
C ARG A 115 -12.92 -6.81 -7.92
N ARG A 116 -12.37 -5.77 -8.55
CA ARG A 116 -11.20 -5.09 -8.01
C ARG A 116 -11.18 -3.59 -8.19
N ALA A 117 -10.78 -2.91 -7.13
CA ALA A 117 -10.48 -1.49 -7.05
C ALA A 117 -9.34 -1.31 -6.06
N GLU A 118 -8.20 -0.83 -6.54
CA GLU A 118 -6.95 -0.78 -5.79
C GLU A 118 -6.23 0.54 -6.05
N MET A 119 -5.64 1.09 -4.99
CA MET A 119 -4.83 2.29 -5.00
C MET A 119 -3.35 1.86 -4.99
N LEU A 120 -2.58 2.34 -5.97
CA LEU A 120 -1.13 2.10 -6.04
C LEU A 120 -0.42 3.43 -5.78
N PRO A 121 0.54 3.53 -4.84
CA PRO A 121 1.28 4.77 -4.61
C PRO A 121 1.92 5.28 -5.90
N LEU A 122 1.78 6.57 -6.18
CA LEU A 122 2.21 7.18 -7.45
C LEU A 122 3.71 6.99 -7.72
N SER A 123 4.53 7.03 -6.68
CA SER A 123 5.98 6.84 -6.78
C SER A 123 6.42 5.38 -6.89
N ASN A 124 5.50 4.42 -6.72
CA ASN A 124 5.82 3.00 -6.72
C ASN A 124 5.61 2.37 -8.12
N ASP A 125 6.71 2.25 -8.87
CA ASP A 125 6.72 1.79 -10.25
C ASP A 125 7.10 0.31 -10.41
N GLY A 126 7.33 -0.38 -9.28
CA GLY A 126 7.72 -1.79 -9.24
C GLY A 126 9.23 -2.03 -9.21
N LYS A 127 10.06 -1.00 -9.42
CA LYS A 127 11.53 -1.07 -9.39
C LYS A 127 12.17 0.05 -8.58
N ASP A 128 11.37 0.96 -8.06
CA ASP A 128 11.79 2.06 -7.22
C ASP A 128 12.35 1.59 -5.86
N ALA A 129 12.77 2.54 -5.04
CA ALA A 129 13.42 2.26 -3.76
C ALA A 129 12.47 1.69 -2.69
N SER A 130 11.15 1.68 -2.90
CA SER A 130 10.15 1.16 -1.94
C SER A 130 10.23 -0.33 -1.65
N THR A 131 10.95 -1.08 -2.47
CA THR A 131 11.21 -2.51 -2.28
C THR A 131 12.70 -2.83 -2.15
N GLN A 132 13.49 -1.90 -1.58
CA GLN A 132 14.93 -2.06 -1.37
C GLN A 132 15.31 -1.78 0.09
N GLY A 133 16.40 -2.41 0.57
CA GLY A 133 16.89 -2.19 1.94
C GLY A 133 15.89 -2.66 3.00
N VAL A 134 15.62 -1.82 3.99
CA VAL A 134 14.63 -2.08 5.04
C VAL A 134 13.58 -0.98 5.02
N LYS A 135 12.32 -1.34 4.82
CA LYS A 135 11.19 -0.40 4.80
C LYS A 135 10.12 -0.83 5.78
N THR A 136 9.41 0.12 6.37
CA THR A 136 8.21 -0.19 7.16
C THR A 136 6.99 0.39 6.46
N LEU A 137 6.10 -0.48 6.00
CA LEU A 137 4.82 -0.08 5.42
C LEU A 137 3.78 0.10 6.54
N HIS A 138 3.19 1.29 6.62
CA HIS A 138 2.10 1.61 7.53
C HIS A 138 0.79 1.70 6.77
N PHE A 139 -0.26 1.13 7.36
CA PHE A 139 -1.64 1.31 6.90
C PHE A 139 -2.59 0.98 8.04
N SER A 140 -3.80 1.54 7.96
CA SER A 140 -4.91 1.19 8.84
C SER A 140 -6.13 0.87 7.99
N LEU A 141 -6.93 -0.09 8.42
CA LEU A 141 -8.19 -0.40 7.75
C LEU A 141 -9.34 -0.66 8.74
N MET A 142 -10.55 -0.36 8.31
CA MET A 142 -11.78 -0.58 9.06
C MET A 142 -12.88 -1.03 8.10
N LYS A 143 -13.75 -1.92 8.58
CA LYS A 143 -14.97 -2.29 7.87
C LYS A 143 -15.90 -1.08 7.73
N ASP A 144 -16.59 -0.98 6.60
CA ASP A 144 -17.77 -0.12 6.49
C ASP A 144 -19.05 -0.93 6.77
N ALA A 145 -19.80 -0.52 7.80
CA ALA A 145 -21.08 -1.14 8.14
C ALA A 145 -22.17 -0.87 7.08
N GLN A 146 -22.03 0.17 6.25
CA GLN A 146 -22.97 0.48 5.18
C GLN A 146 -22.67 -0.32 3.89
N ARG A 147 -21.47 -0.89 3.78
CA ARG A 147 -21.00 -1.65 2.61
C ARG A 147 -20.27 -2.93 3.05
N PRO A 148 -20.95 -3.84 3.77
CA PRO A 148 -20.32 -5.01 4.35
C PRO A 148 -19.77 -5.94 3.28
N LEU A 149 -18.65 -6.60 3.57
CA LEU A 149 -18.08 -7.64 2.70
C LEU A 149 -18.91 -8.93 2.76
N ASN A 150 -19.03 -9.63 1.64
CA ASN A 150 -19.53 -11.01 1.64
C ASN A 150 -18.40 -12.00 1.95
N LEU A 151 -18.31 -12.44 3.21
CA LEU A 151 -17.22 -13.28 3.73
C LEU A 151 -17.19 -14.73 3.19
N SER A 152 -18.15 -15.14 2.35
CA SER A 152 -18.03 -16.40 1.60
C SER A 152 -16.97 -16.33 0.50
N HIS A 153 -16.50 -15.13 0.16
CA HIS A 153 -15.46 -14.88 -0.83
C HIS A 153 -14.11 -14.57 -0.16
N GLU A 154 -13.00 -14.85 -0.85
CA GLU A 154 -11.68 -14.34 -0.46
C GLU A 154 -11.52 -12.89 -0.93
N TYR A 155 -11.05 -12.02 -0.05
CA TYR A 155 -10.59 -10.67 -0.39
C TYR A 155 -9.09 -10.56 -0.15
N GLN A 156 -8.40 -9.85 -1.03
CA GLN A 156 -7.04 -9.36 -0.81
C GLN A 156 -7.13 -7.84 -0.63
N LEU A 157 -6.68 -7.36 0.53
CA LEU A 157 -6.96 -6.01 1.01
C LEU A 157 -5.76 -5.06 0.93
N VAL A 158 -4.58 -5.62 1.17
CA VAL A 158 -3.28 -4.93 1.05
C VAL A 158 -2.28 -5.97 0.57
N PHE A 159 -1.55 -5.73 -0.52
CA PHE A 159 -0.56 -6.69 -0.98
C PHE A 159 0.62 -6.04 -1.69
N LEU A 160 1.76 -6.73 -1.65
CA LEU A 160 2.94 -6.45 -2.44
C LEU A 160 3.03 -7.49 -3.56
N GLU A 161 2.63 -7.11 -4.77
CA GLU A 161 2.77 -7.94 -5.98
C GLU A 161 4.22 -7.87 -6.48
N SER A 162 4.82 -8.98 -6.89
CA SER A 162 6.17 -9.00 -7.46
C SER A 162 6.23 -8.24 -8.79
N ALA A 163 7.41 -7.71 -9.16
CA ALA A 163 7.56 -6.90 -10.38
C ALA A 163 7.29 -7.67 -11.69
N ASP A 164 7.25 -9.00 -11.64
CA ASP A 164 6.87 -9.89 -12.75
C ASP A 164 5.40 -10.32 -12.71
N PHE A 165 4.62 -9.80 -11.76
CA PHE A 165 3.19 -10.06 -11.56
C PHE A 165 2.85 -11.54 -11.31
N SER A 166 3.80 -12.32 -10.79
CA SER A 166 3.64 -13.77 -10.59
C SER A 166 3.19 -14.17 -9.19
N THR A 167 3.44 -13.35 -8.16
CA THR A 167 3.12 -13.68 -6.78
C THR A 167 2.85 -12.45 -5.92
N ASN A 168 2.10 -12.64 -4.83
CA ASN A 168 2.07 -11.69 -3.73
C ASN A 168 3.09 -12.08 -2.68
N GLN A 169 4.06 -11.20 -2.44
CA GLN A 169 5.17 -11.39 -1.50
C GLN A 169 4.76 -11.11 -0.05
N VAL A 170 3.73 -10.28 0.11
CA VAL A 170 2.97 -10.05 1.34
C VAL A 170 1.53 -9.81 0.92
N VAL A 171 0.56 -10.39 1.62
CA VAL A 171 -0.86 -10.17 1.34
C VAL A 171 -1.72 -10.28 2.59
N LEU A 172 -2.46 -9.21 2.90
CA LEU A 172 -3.51 -9.19 3.88
C LEU A 172 -4.81 -9.68 3.24
N LYS A 173 -5.44 -10.69 3.84
CA LYS A 173 -6.69 -11.28 3.36
C LYS A 173 -7.77 -11.27 4.41
N THR A 174 -9.02 -11.40 3.96
CA THR A 174 -10.18 -11.72 4.80
C THR A 174 -11.20 -12.55 4.01
N GLY A 175 -12.22 -13.08 4.69
CA GLY A 175 -13.21 -13.98 4.12
C GLY A 175 -12.69 -15.40 3.95
N THR A 176 -13.40 -16.22 3.18
CA THR A 176 -13.09 -17.64 2.97
C THR A 176 -11.94 -17.79 1.98
N ILE A 177 -10.72 -18.07 2.49
CA ILE A 177 -9.50 -18.16 1.69
C ILE A 177 -9.52 -19.43 0.83
N LEU A 178 -9.39 -19.26 -0.48
CA LEU A 178 -9.45 -20.37 -1.42
C LEU A 178 -8.26 -21.32 -1.25
N GLY A 179 -8.55 -22.63 -1.32
CA GLY A 179 -7.55 -23.68 -1.16
C GLY A 179 -7.06 -23.86 0.28
N GLN A 180 -7.67 -23.17 1.26
CA GLN A 180 -7.35 -23.30 2.68
C GLN A 180 -8.61 -23.52 3.51
N ASN A 181 -8.49 -24.29 4.59
CA ASN A 181 -9.58 -24.40 5.56
C ASN A 181 -9.63 -23.14 6.44
N THR A 182 -10.50 -22.20 6.08
CA THR A 182 -10.68 -20.96 6.84
C THR A 182 -11.70 -21.18 7.96
N ALA A 183 -11.20 -21.49 9.16
CA ALA A 183 -12.07 -21.78 10.31
C ALA A 183 -12.99 -20.61 10.70
N ASP A 184 -12.49 -19.37 10.61
CA ASP A 184 -13.28 -18.16 10.83
C ASP A 184 -12.98 -17.16 9.68
N PRO A 185 -13.93 -16.96 8.74
CA PRO A 185 -13.74 -16.04 7.63
C PRO A 185 -13.79 -14.57 8.07
N ASP A 186 -14.26 -14.26 9.28
CA ASP A 186 -14.27 -12.90 9.84
C ASP A 186 -12.95 -12.53 10.53
N THR A 187 -11.84 -12.83 9.85
CA THR A 187 -10.48 -12.57 10.33
C THR A 187 -9.66 -11.81 9.30
N LEU A 188 -8.76 -10.97 9.79
CA LEU A 188 -7.64 -10.42 9.02
C LEU A 188 -6.48 -11.42 9.12
N GLN A 189 -5.98 -11.87 7.98
CA GLN A 189 -4.93 -12.87 7.87
C GLN A 189 -3.83 -12.34 6.95
N LEU A 190 -2.66 -12.03 7.52
CA LEU A 190 -1.50 -11.54 6.79
C LEU A 190 -0.58 -12.71 6.45
N PHE A 191 -0.38 -12.95 5.17
CA PHE A 191 0.53 -13.97 4.67
C PHE A 191 1.79 -13.32 4.08
N GLY A 192 2.90 -14.06 4.14
CA GLY A 192 4.10 -13.77 3.36
C GLY A 192 3.94 -14.20 1.92
N ASN A 193 5.05 -14.55 1.27
CA ASN A 193 5.07 -14.87 -0.14
C ASN A 193 4.28 -16.15 -0.43
N VAL A 194 3.19 -16.01 -1.17
CA VAL A 194 2.25 -17.10 -1.46
C VAL A 194 2.80 -18.17 -2.39
N ASN A 195 3.95 -17.92 -3.03
CA ASN A 195 4.69 -18.91 -3.81
C ASN A 195 5.65 -19.76 -2.93
N SER A 196 5.70 -19.51 -1.62
CA SER A 196 6.46 -20.34 -0.69
C SER A 196 5.69 -21.61 -0.33
N SER A 197 6.41 -22.68 0.01
CA SER A 197 5.83 -23.93 0.49
C SER A 197 6.53 -24.38 1.79
N PRO A 198 5.87 -24.28 2.96
CA PRO A 198 4.54 -23.70 3.18
C PRO A 198 4.51 -22.17 3.00
N VAL A 199 3.32 -21.61 2.79
CA VAL A 199 3.11 -20.15 2.81
C VAL A 199 3.24 -19.65 4.26
N PRO A 200 4.10 -18.65 4.55
CA PRO A 200 4.21 -18.10 5.91
C PRO A 200 2.92 -17.37 6.33
N GLU A 201 2.29 -17.77 7.43
CA GLU A 201 1.31 -16.94 8.13
C GLU A 201 2.07 -15.98 9.05
N LEU A 202 1.97 -14.68 8.77
CA LEU A 202 2.73 -13.64 9.48
C LEU A 202 1.94 -13.07 10.66
N PHE A 203 0.62 -12.98 10.52
CA PHE A 203 -0.26 -12.44 11.55
C PHE A 203 -1.71 -12.82 11.30
N LYS A 204 -2.50 -12.99 12.38
CA LYS A 204 -3.93 -13.25 12.31
C LYS A 204 -4.66 -12.61 13.48
N THR A 205 -5.80 -11.99 13.20
CA THR A 205 -6.70 -11.41 14.22
C THR A 205 -8.14 -11.38 13.73
N LYS A 206 -9.10 -11.26 14.64
CA LYS A 206 -10.51 -11.02 14.29
C LYS A 206 -10.64 -9.66 13.59
N PHE A 207 -11.45 -9.58 12.52
CA PHE A 207 -11.73 -8.30 11.86
C PHE A 207 -12.86 -7.54 12.59
N THR A 208 -12.60 -7.10 13.81
CA THR A 208 -13.57 -6.39 14.66
C THR A 208 -14.14 -5.16 13.96
N GLU A 209 -15.47 -5.02 13.98
CA GLU A 209 -16.22 -3.89 13.41
C GLU A 209 -16.04 -2.60 14.21
N GLY A 210 -16.22 -1.46 13.54
CA GLY A 210 -16.25 -0.13 14.18
C GLY A 210 -14.91 0.35 14.74
N VAL A 211 -13.81 -0.34 14.44
CA VAL A 211 -12.47 0.03 14.90
C VAL A 211 -11.45 -0.09 13.77
N PHE A 212 -10.53 0.87 13.69
CA PHE A 212 -9.36 0.74 12.82
C PHE A 212 -8.41 -0.33 13.33
N HIS A 213 -7.96 -1.18 12.42
CA HIS A 213 -6.89 -2.14 12.60
C HIS A 213 -5.64 -1.53 12.00
N ASN A 214 -4.67 -1.17 12.83
CA ASN A 214 -3.47 -0.47 12.41
C ASN A 214 -2.33 -1.49 12.26
N PHE A 215 -1.59 -1.38 11.17
CA PHE A 215 -0.46 -2.24 10.84
C PHE A 215 0.79 -1.38 10.58
N ALA A 216 1.92 -1.88 11.06
CA ALA A 216 3.21 -1.57 10.45
C ALA A 216 3.90 -2.89 10.09
N VAL A 217 4.25 -3.05 8.82
CA VAL A 217 4.88 -4.25 8.29
C VAL A 217 6.30 -3.88 7.89
N LYS A 218 7.26 -4.30 8.70
CA LYS A 218 8.68 -4.08 8.45
C LYS A 218 9.20 -5.17 7.52
N LEU A 219 9.68 -4.75 6.37
CA LEU A 219 10.14 -5.57 5.26
C LEU A 219 11.64 -5.37 5.12
N ASP A 220 12.42 -6.40 5.42
CA ASP A 220 13.86 -6.43 5.17
C ASP A 220 14.13 -7.16 3.85
N PHE A 221 14.21 -6.39 2.76
CA PHE A 221 14.48 -6.89 1.43
C PHE A 221 15.92 -7.41 1.28
N THR A 222 16.82 -7.05 2.20
CA THR A 222 18.20 -7.55 2.20
C THR A 222 18.29 -8.94 2.82
N LYS A 223 17.53 -9.18 3.90
CA LYS A 223 17.52 -10.46 4.63
C LYS A 223 16.36 -11.37 4.28
N ASN A 224 15.41 -10.91 3.46
CA ASN A 224 14.17 -11.61 3.16
C ASN A 224 13.42 -12.00 4.45
N THR A 225 13.12 -11.00 5.27
CA THR A 225 12.32 -11.19 6.48
C THR A 225 11.20 -10.15 6.60
N THR A 226 10.17 -10.51 7.36
CA THR A 226 9.04 -9.64 7.65
C THR A 226 8.72 -9.65 9.14
N GLU A 227 8.57 -8.48 9.75
CA GLU A 227 8.13 -8.30 11.14
C GLU A 227 6.84 -7.48 11.15
N VAL A 228 5.88 -7.89 11.97
CA VAL A 228 4.54 -7.27 12.04
C VAL A 228 4.40 -6.53 13.37
N PHE A 229 3.90 -5.30 13.28
CA PHE A 229 3.42 -4.52 14.39
C PHE A 229 1.93 -4.25 14.18
N TYR A 230 1.17 -4.31 15.26
CA TYR A 230 -0.29 -4.22 15.17
C TYR A 230 -0.89 -3.52 16.40
N SER A 231 -2.01 -2.83 16.19
CA SER A 231 -2.88 -2.32 17.24
C SER A 231 -4.30 -2.07 16.73
N GLN A 232 -5.21 -1.69 17.63
CA GLN A 232 -6.56 -1.25 17.29
C GLN A 232 -6.84 0.17 17.80
N GLY A 233 -7.68 0.89 17.05
CA GLY A 233 -8.12 2.24 17.37
C GLY A 233 -6.94 3.20 17.44
N ASN A 234 -6.84 3.94 18.54
CA ASN A 234 -5.77 4.92 18.76
C ASN A 234 -4.60 4.38 19.58
N SER A 235 -4.54 3.06 19.82
CA SER A 235 -3.44 2.46 20.58
C SER A 235 -2.16 2.47 19.75
N ALA A 236 -1.02 2.73 20.39
CA ALA A 236 0.27 2.58 19.75
C ALA A 236 0.49 1.14 19.25
N LEU A 237 1.14 1.02 18.10
CA LEU A 237 1.55 -0.25 17.49
C LEU A 237 2.48 -1.02 18.42
N LYS A 238 2.28 -2.34 18.50
CA LYS A 238 3.15 -3.25 19.26
C LYS A 238 3.65 -4.35 18.35
N SER A 239 4.92 -4.72 18.50
CA SER A 239 5.50 -5.89 17.81
C SER A 239 4.69 -7.14 18.15
N GLN A 240 4.39 -7.94 17.14
CA GLN A 240 3.64 -9.19 17.25
C GLN A 240 4.55 -10.43 17.29
N GLY A 241 5.86 -10.23 17.40
CA GLY A 241 6.85 -11.28 17.42
C GLY A 241 8.13 -10.86 16.73
N THR A 242 9.06 -11.81 16.62
CA THR A 242 10.30 -11.58 15.87
C THR A 242 10.05 -11.61 14.37
N ALA A 243 10.99 -11.04 13.60
CA ALA A 243 10.96 -11.17 12.14
C ALA A 243 10.92 -12.64 11.70
N VAL A 244 10.08 -12.93 10.71
CA VAL A 244 9.88 -14.25 10.10
C VAL A 244 10.55 -14.27 8.73
N THR A 245 11.18 -15.38 8.35
CA THR A 245 11.71 -15.57 6.99
C THR A 245 10.58 -15.48 5.97
N ASN A 246 10.72 -14.58 5.01
CA ASN A 246 9.75 -14.34 3.96
C ASN A 246 10.48 -13.87 2.69
N ASN A 247 10.44 -14.68 1.62
CA ASN A 247 11.08 -14.30 0.37
C ASN A 247 10.37 -13.12 -0.29
N ILE A 248 10.96 -11.93 -0.24
CA ILE A 248 10.39 -10.68 -0.77
C ILE A 248 11.32 -10.02 -1.79
N ALA A 249 12.18 -10.80 -2.45
CA ALA A 249 13.22 -10.31 -3.35
C ALA A 249 12.72 -9.87 -4.74
N GLY A 250 11.44 -10.07 -5.06
CA GLY A 250 10.86 -9.86 -6.39
C GLY A 250 10.59 -8.41 -6.77
N GLN A 251 10.97 -7.43 -5.93
CA GLN A 251 10.56 -6.02 -6.05
C GLN A 251 9.04 -5.89 -6.24
N GLY A 252 8.54 -4.82 -6.83
CA GLY A 252 7.14 -4.74 -7.28
C GLY A 252 6.31 -3.70 -6.54
N GLN A 253 4.99 -3.91 -6.54
CA GLN A 253 4.03 -2.84 -6.31
C GLN A 253 3.15 -3.11 -5.09
N PHE A 254 2.87 -2.05 -4.33
CA PHE A 254 1.94 -2.06 -3.20
C PHE A 254 0.55 -1.68 -3.68
N HIS A 255 -0.43 -2.50 -3.31
CA HIS A 255 -1.84 -2.33 -3.65
C HIS A 255 -2.64 -2.17 -2.36
N PHE A 256 -3.47 -1.13 -2.30
CA PHE A 256 -4.38 -0.85 -1.19
C PHE A 256 -5.81 -0.76 -1.72
N GLY A 257 -6.67 -1.69 -1.36
CA GLY A 257 -8.03 -1.73 -1.87
C GLY A 257 -8.57 -3.14 -1.82
N MET A 258 -9.52 -3.49 -2.68
CA MET A 258 -10.11 -4.82 -2.66
C MET A 258 -9.90 -5.54 -3.97
N LEU A 259 -9.40 -6.76 -3.90
CA LEU A 259 -9.56 -7.79 -4.92
C LEU A 259 -10.45 -8.89 -4.32
N LYS A 260 -11.71 -8.93 -4.75
CA LYS A 260 -12.66 -9.98 -4.40
C LYS A 260 -12.59 -11.12 -5.42
N LYS A 261 -12.26 -12.32 -4.94
CA LYS A 261 -12.29 -13.55 -5.75
C LYS A 261 -13.72 -14.08 -5.89
N PRO A 262 -14.05 -14.78 -6.99
CA PRO A 262 -15.33 -15.47 -7.10
C PRO A 262 -15.31 -16.73 -6.22
N VAL A 263 -16.48 -17.27 -5.93
CA VAL A 263 -16.58 -18.66 -5.47
C VAL A 263 -16.65 -19.59 -6.69
N ASN A 264 -16.33 -20.88 -6.53
CA ASN A 264 -16.39 -21.85 -7.63
C ASN A 264 -15.59 -21.43 -8.89
N GLY A 265 -14.37 -20.92 -8.71
CA GLY A 265 -13.56 -20.28 -9.75
C GLY A 265 -13.21 -21.09 -11.01
N GLY A 266 -13.62 -22.35 -11.12
CA GLY A 266 -13.38 -23.18 -12.30
C GLY A 266 -11.89 -23.37 -12.62
N SER A 267 -11.57 -23.51 -13.91
CA SER A 267 -10.19 -23.68 -14.39
C SER A 267 -9.41 -22.36 -14.51
N ASP A 268 -10.09 -21.26 -14.81
CA ASP A 268 -9.52 -19.91 -14.84
C ASP A 268 -10.38 -18.98 -13.97
N ILE A 269 -9.93 -18.79 -12.74
CA ILE A 269 -10.59 -17.96 -11.73
C ILE A 269 -10.67 -16.48 -12.13
N THR A 270 -9.82 -16.04 -13.06
CA THR A 270 -9.87 -14.66 -13.55
C THR A 270 -11.04 -14.45 -14.50
N LYS A 271 -11.57 -15.52 -15.11
CA LYS A 271 -12.64 -15.49 -16.13
C LYS A 271 -13.92 -16.20 -15.71
N SER A 272 -13.88 -16.97 -14.62
CA SER A 272 -14.96 -17.90 -14.24
C SER A 272 -15.28 -17.79 -12.75
N GLY A 273 -16.35 -18.46 -12.36
CA GLY A 273 -16.84 -18.52 -10.98
C GLY A 273 -17.99 -17.55 -10.70
N ASP A 274 -18.61 -17.72 -9.54
CA ASP A 274 -19.83 -17.04 -9.18
C ASP A 274 -19.52 -15.74 -8.42
N GLN A 275 -20.21 -14.68 -8.83
CA GLN A 275 -20.25 -13.39 -8.15
C GLN A 275 -21.72 -13.02 -7.89
N PRO A 276 -22.06 -12.52 -6.69
CA PRO A 276 -23.38 -11.96 -6.47
C PRO A 276 -23.59 -10.72 -7.36
N ALA A 277 -24.85 -10.44 -7.70
CA ALA A 277 -25.24 -9.24 -8.44
C ALA A 277 -25.58 -8.09 -7.48
N ASN A 278 -25.51 -6.86 -7.97
CA ASN A 278 -25.78 -5.63 -7.25
C ASN A 278 -24.89 -5.46 -6.01
N ILE A 279 -23.61 -5.82 -6.11
CA ILE A 279 -22.70 -5.67 -4.99
C ILE A 279 -22.38 -4.19 -4.73
N ASN A 280 -22.22 -3.86 -3.46
CA ASN A 280 -21.77 -2.57 -2.97
C ASN A 280 -20.99 -2.82 -1.67
N GLU A 281 -19.69 -3.01 -1.81
CA GLU A 281 -18.81 -3.46 -0.73
C GLU A 281 -17.65 -2.46 -0.58
N GLY A 282 -17.19 -2.27 0.65
CA GLY A 282 -16.31 -1.15 1.00
C GLY A 282 -15.34 -1.47 2.14
N ILE A 283 -14.12 -0.93 2.03
CA ILE A 283 -13.15 -0.89 3.13
C ILE A 283 -12.62 0.53 3.27
N ILE A 284 -12.61 1.00 4.51
CA ILE A 284 -12.07 2.30 4.88
C ILE A 284 -10.59 2.14 5.18
N TYR A 285 -9.74 2.90 4.51
CA TYR A 285 -8.30 2.96 4.70
C TYR A 285 -7.88 4.29 5.31
N GLY A 286 -6.82 4.28 6.12
CA GLY A 286 -6.20 5.47 6.69
C GLY A 286 -4.72 5.25 6.95
N GLY A 287 -3.96 6.32 7.19
CA GLY A 287 -2.56 6.20 7.62
C GLY A 287 -1.66 5.40 6.66
N ILE A 288 -1.90 5.47 5.36
CA ILE A 288 -1.07 4.77 4.35
C ILE A 288 0.22 5.57 4.10
N PHE A 289 1.36 5.05 4.51
CA PHE A 289 2.68 5.60 4.18
C PHE A 289 3.76 4.54 4.35
N GLN A 290 4.95 4.78 3.82
CA GLN A 290 6.08 3.88 4.03
C GLN A 290 7.28 4.67 4.52
N GLU A 291 7.94 4.14 5.55
CA GLU A 291 9.16 4.69 6.11
C GLU A 291 10.38 3.99 5.51
N ASP A 292 11.45 4.76 5.33
CA ASP A 292 12.80 4.20 5.23
C ASP A 292 13.28 3.81 6.63
N SER A 293 13.30 2.51 6.89
CA SER A 293 13.68 1.92 8.17
C SER A 293 15.09 1.33 8.14
N SER A 294 15.92 1.71 7.16
CA SER A 294 17.32 1.23 7.02
C SER A 294 18.19 1.58 8.24
N THR A 295 17.86 2.65 8.96
CA THR A 295 18.52 3.07 10.20
C THR A 295 17.87 2.49 11.47
N GLY A 296 16.87 1.63 11.32
CA GLY A 296 16.08 1.07 12.43
C GLY A 296 14.94 1.97 12.92
N CYS A 297 14.67 3.08 12.23
CA CYS A 297 13.55 3.97 12.56
C CYS A 297 12.19 3.30 12.28
N ILE A 298 11.25 3.42 13.22
CA ILE A 298 9.85 3.01 13.05
C ILE A 298 8.94 3.89 13.90
N SER A 299 7.89 4.44 13.30
CA SER A 299 6.84 5.15 14.05
C SER A 299 5.83 4.15 14.63
N LEU A 300 5.70 4.09 15.96
CA LEU A 300 4.70 3.23 16.62
C LEU A 300 3.42 3.99 17.01
N SER A 301 3.50 5.30 16.99
CA SER A 301 2.42 6.27 17.20
C SER A 301 2.77 7.52 16.40
N PRO A 302 1.81 8.44 16.18
CA PRO A 302 2.11 9.71 15.55
C PRO A 302 3.13 10.59 16.27
#